data_AF-A0A660XDP5-F1
#
_entry.id   AF-A0A660XDP5-F1
#
_cell.length_a   1.000
_cell.length_b   1.000
_cell.length_c   1.000
_cell.angle_alpha   90.00
_cell.angle_beta   90.00
_cell.angle_gamma   90.00
#
_symmetry.space_group_name_H-M   'P 1'
#
loop_
_entity.id
_entity.type
_entity.pdbx_description
1 polymer ?
#
loop_
_entity_poly.entity_id
_entity_poly.type
_entity_poly.pdbx_seq_one_letter_code
_entity_poly.pdbx_strand_id
1 'polypeptide(L)'
;MSSFYIPVSALRRQQERLELLGGNIANINTPGYKTGRMTFLETLGTVTGVTRTTFKQGALEFTGNASDLAIQGNGFFVVRNGEEQLYTRAGAFTIDSNGKLVNSSG
;
A
#
# COMPACT_ATOMS: atom_id res chain seq x y z
N MET A 1 4.72 -23.17 -31.91
CA MET A 1 5.48 -22.13 -31.18
C MET A 1 4.87 -21.93 -29.79
N SER A 2 5.06 -22.89 -28.88
CA SER A 2 4.40 -22.87 -27.56
C SER A 2 5.34 -23.16 -26.38
N SER A 3 6.58 -23.62 -26.61
CA SER A 3 7.49 -24.01 -25.52
C SER A 3 8.27 -22.85 -24.90
N PHE A 4 8.50 -21.75 -25.62
CA PHE A 4 9.27 -20.61 -25.12
C PHE A 4 8.42 -19.56 -24.38
N TYR A 5 7.10 -19.59 -24.57
CA TYR A 5 6.21 -18.56 -24.01
C TYR A 5 5.98 -18.73 -22.50
N ILE A 6 5.82 -19.98 -22.03
CA ILE A 6 5.59 -20.26 -20.62
C ILE A 6 6.77 -19.79 -19.76
N PRO A 7 8.04 -20.17 -20.04
CA PRO A 7 9.16 -19.76 -19.19
C PRO A 7 9.40 -18.25 -19.20
N VAL A 8 9.26 -17.58 -20.35
CA VAL A 8 9.43 -16.12 -20.46
C VAL A 8 8.32 -15.39 -19.70
N SER A 9 7.07 -15.86 -19.79
CA SER A 9 5.97 -15.29 -19.01
C SER A 9 6.21 -15.44 -17.50
N ALA A 10 6.69 -16.60 -17.05
CA ALA A 10 7.02 -16.86 -15.65
C ALA A 10 8.12 -15.93 -15.12
N LEU A 11 9.21 -15.77 -15.87
CA LEU A 11 10.32 -14.87 -15.51
C LEU A 11 9.87 -13.42 -15.40
N ARG A 12 9.02 -12.96 -16.32
CA ARG A 12 8.45 -11.61 -16.26
C ARG A 12 7.61 -11.42 -15.00
N ARG A 13 6.77 -12.38 -14.62
CA ARG A 13 5.99 -12.31 -13.36
C ARG A 13 6.90 -12.37 -12.14
N GLN A 14 7.98 -13.13 -12.18
CA GLN A 14 8.96 -13.16 -11.11
C GLN A 14 9.65 -11.79 -10.93
N GLN A 15 9.96 -11.10 -12.03
CA GLN A 15 10.46 -9.73 -11.98
C GLN A 15 9.46 -8.77 -11.33
N GLU A 16 8.19 -8.79 -11.75
CA GLU A 16 7.11 -7.98 -11.15
C GLU A 16 6.96 -8.27 -9.64
N ARG A 17 7.09 -9.54 -9.21
CA ARG A 17 7.07 -9.90 -7.79
C ARG A 17 8.25 -9.33 -7.01
N LEU A 18 9.44 -9.28 -7.60
CA LEU A 18 10.63 -8.68 -6.97
C LEU A 18 10.45 -7.17 -6.82
N GLU A 19 9.89 -6.50 -7.83
CA GLU A 19 9.56 -5.08 -7.77
C GLU A 19 8.56 -4.78 -6.63
N LEU A 20 7.51 -5.58 -6.48
CA LEU A 20 6.57 -5.45 -5.36
C LEU A 20 7.24 -5.70 -4.00
N LEU A 21 8.13 -6.69 -3.90
CA LEU A 21 8.87 -6.93 -2.68
C LEU A 21 9.78 -5.74 -2.32
N GLY A 22 10.49 -5.20 -3.30
CA GLY A 22 11.31 -4.00 -3.13
C GLY A 22 10.48 -2.81 -2.68
N GLY A 23 9.32 -2.59 -3.29
CA GLY A 23 8.36 -1.56 -2.87
C GLY A 23 7.85 -1.76 -1.45
N ASN A 24 7.54 -2.99 -1.05
CA ASN A 24 7.10 -3.29 0.32
C ASN A 24 8.21 -3.01 1.35
N ILE A 25 9.46 -3.41 1.03
CA ILE A 25 10.62 -3.19 1.91
C ILE A 25 10.90 -1.70 2.03
N ALA A 26 10.87 -0.95 0.93
CA ALA A 26 11.11 0.49 0.91
C ALA A 26 10.10 1.26 1.76
N ASN A 27 8.84 0.79 1.83
CA ASN A 27 7.76 1.45 2.57
C ASN A 27 7.47 0.79 3.93
N ILE A 28 8.41 0.00 4.49
CA ILE A 28 8.19 -0.69 5.77
C ILE A 28 7.95 0.27 6.94
N ASN A 29 8.58 1.44 6.90
CA ASN A 29 8.46 2.47 7.94
C ASN A 29 7.40 3.53 7.62
N THR A 30 6.62 3.37 6.54
CA THR A 30 5.59 4.33 6.17
C THR A 30 4.31 4.05 6.96
N PRO A 31 3.84 4.96 7.83
CA PRO A 31 2.66 4.74 8.63
C PRO A 31 1.42 4.47 7.78
N GLY A 32 0.68 3.42 8.11
CA GLY A 32 -0.54 3.06 7.38
C GLY A 32 -0.33 2.35 6.03
N TYR A 33 0.91 2.10 5.60
CA TYR A 33 1.20 1.35 4.37
C TYR A 33 0.62 -0.08 4.44
N LYS A 34 0.07 -0.55 3.31
CA LYS A 34 -0.50 -1.89 3.17
C LYS A 34 0.30 -2.69 2.15
N THR A 35 0.91 -3.77 2.63
CA THR A 35 1.76 -4.66 1.84
C THR A 35 0.97 -5.29 0.68
N GLY A 36 1.54 -5.21 -0.51
CA GLY A 36 1.06 -5.93 -1.70
C GLY A 36 1.72 -7.30 -1.81
N ARG A 37 0.95 -8.35 -2.09
CA ARG A 37 1.48 -9.69 -2.39
C ARG A 37 1.01 -10.13 -3.77
N MET A 38 1.96 -10.56 -4.60
CA MET A 38 1.64 -11.22 -5.87
C MET A 38 1.55 -12.74 -5.67
N THR A 39 0.51 -13.34 -6.25
CA THR A 39 0.34 -14.79 -6.38
C THR A 39 0.38 -15.16 -7.85
N PHE A 40 1.09 -16.25 -8.19
CA PHE A 40 1.17 -16.76 -9.54
C PHE A 40 0.01 -17.71 -9.83
N LEU A 41 -0.63 -17.53 -10.98
CA LEU A 41 -1.67 -18.40 -11.49
C LEU A 41 -1.25 -18.89 -12.88
N GLU A 42 -1.23 -20.20 -13.05
CA GLU A 42 -0.99 -20.83 -14.34
C GLU A 42 -2.32 -21.12 -15.02
N THR A 43 -2.47 -20.71 -16.27
CA THR A 43 -3.67 -20.97 -17.08
C THR A 43 -3.27 -21.23 -18.52
N LEU A 44 -3.69 -22.38 -19.05
CA LEU A 44 -3.55 -22.76 -20.48
C LEU A 44 -2.18 -22.39 -21.10
N GLY A 45 -1.08 -22.71 -20.42
CA GLY A 45 0.26 -22.41 -20.95
C GLY A 45 0.69 -20.94 -20.85
N THR A 46 0.14 -20.18 -19.91
CA THR A 46 0.59 -18.82 -19.56
C THR A 46 0.67 -18.67 -18.04
N VAL A 47 1.71 -18.00 -17.55
CA VAL A 47 1.80 -17.60 -16.13
C VAL A 47 1.32 -16.16 -15.96
N THR A 48 0.33 -15.97 -15.11
CA THR A 48 -0.22 -14.66 -14.74
C THR A 48 0.10 -14.34 -13.28
N GLY A 49 0.28 -13.06 -12.97
CA GLY A 49 0.49 -12.59 -11.61
C GLY A 49 -0.72 -11.76 -11.17
N VAL A 50 -1.31 -12.10 -10.03
CA VAL A 50 -2.38 -11.31 -9.41
C VAL A 50 -1.83 -10.66 -8.15
N THR A 51 -1.85 -9.33 -8.11
CA THR A 51 -1.45 -8.54 -6.94
C THR A 51 -2.65 -8.30 -6.04
N ARG A 52 -2.52 -8.61 -4.74
CA ARG A 52 -3.53 -8.33 -3.72
C ARG A 52 -2.92 -7.51 -2.59
N THR A 53 -3.59 -6.42 -2.23
CA THR A 53 -3.27 -5.63 -1.04
C THR A 53 -3.76 -6.35 0.22
N THR A 54 -2.92 -6.40 1.25
CA THR A 54 -3.25 -7.02 2.53
C THR A 54 -3.69 -5.96 3.54
N PHE A 55 -4.96 -6.01 3.96
CA PHE A 55 -5.54 -5.05 4.91
C PHE A 55 -5.41 -5.47 6.39
N LYS A 56 -4.35 -6.21 6.74
CA LYS A 56 -4.10 -6.56 8.14
C LYS A 56 -3.70 -5.32 8.96
N GLN A 57 -4.11 -5.30 10.23
CA GLN A 57 -3.65 -4.29 11.18
C GLN A 57 -2.18 -4.54 11.51
N GLY A 58 -1.36 -3.49 11.44
CA GLY A 58 0.04 -3.53 11.89
C GLY A 58 0.16 -3.22 13.38
N ALA A 59 1.39 -3.17 13.88
CA ALA A 59 1.65 -2.64 15.21
C ALA A 59 1.21 -1.17 15.29
N LEU A 60 0.63 -0.78 16.43
CA LEU A 60 0.35 0.60 16.75
C LEU A 60 1.43 1.07 17.72
N GLU A 61 2.10 2.17 17.37
CA GLU A 61 3.11 2.79 18.21
C GLU A 61 2.60 4.14 18.70
N PHE A 62 2.79 4.40 20.00
CA PHE A 62 2.45 5.68 20.58
C PHE A 62 3.57 6.68 20.30
N THR A 63 3.24 7.82 19.70
CA THR A 63 4.22 8.84 19.28
C THR A 63 4.37 9.99 20.26
N GLY A 64 3.41 10.19 21.18
CA GLY A 64 3.39 11.33 22.11
C GLY A 64 2.78 12.61 21.53
N ASN A 65 2.56 12.69 20.21
CA ASN A 65 1.92 13.85 19.59
C ASN A 65 0.40 13.73 19.65
N ALA A 66 -0.28 14.79 20.10
CA ALA A 66 -1.74 14.81 20.21
C ALA A 66 -2.48 14.77 18.85
N SER A 67 -1.79 15.17 17.77
CA SER A 67 -2.33 15.15 16.41
C SER A 67 -2.06 13.85 15.64
N ASP A 68 -1.28 12.93 16.21
CA ASP A 68 -1.05 11.62 15.61
C ASP A 68 -2.17 10.68 16.02
N LEU A 69 -2.96 10.25 15.04
CA LEU A 69 -4.14 9.42 15.24
C LEU A 69 -3.96 8.06 14.56
N ALA A 70 -4.52 7.01 15.17
CA ALA A 70 -4.56 5.69 14.57
C ALA A 70 -5.96 5.07 14.69
N ILE A 71 -6.37 4.36 13.64
CA ILE A 71 -7.62 3.59 13.63
C ILE A 71 -7.30 2.17 14.07
N GLN A 72 -7.89 1.73 15.18
CA GLN A 72 -7.91 0.33 15.59
C GLN A 72 -9.12 -0.36 14.95
N GLY A 73 -8.86 -1.41 14.17
CA GLY A 73 -9.89 -2.16 13.45
C GLY A 73 -10.08 -1.69 12.00
N ASN A 74 -11.30 -1.83 11.49
CA ASN A 74 -11.65 -1.47 10.11
C ASN A 74 -12.02 0.02 9.99
N GLY A 75 -11.84 0.60 8.81
CA GLY A 75 -12.11 2.04 8.56
C GLY A 75 -10.95 2.75 7.87
N PHE A 76 -11.14 4.01 7.50
CA PHE A 76 -10.12 4.91 6.93
C PHE A 76 -10.42 6.33 7.39
N PHE A 77 -9.39 7.17 7.50
CA PHE A 77 -9.57 8.61 7.60
C PHE A 77 -10.01 9.14 6.23
N VAL A 78 -10.96 10.07 6.24
CA VAL A 78 -11.35 10.82 5.05
C VAL A 78 -10.53 12.11 5.03
N VAL A 79 -9.82 12.35 3.94
CA VAL A 79 -9.06 13.58 3.70
C VAL A 79 -9.56 14.24 2.42
N ARG A 80 -9.38 15.56 2.30
CA ARG A 80 -9.88 16.32 1.15
C ARG A 80 -8.74 16.99 0.41
N ASN A 81 -8.68 16.78 -0.90
CA ASN A 81 -7.78 17.48 -1.81
C ASN A 81 -8.62 18.31 -2.79
N GLY A 82 -8.74 19.62 -2.56
CA GLY A 82 -9.69 20.46 -3.30
C GLY A 82 -11.14 20.03 -3.07
N GLU A 83 -11.80 19.58 -4.13
CA GLU A 83 -13.16 19.01 -4.10
C GLU A 83 -13.16 17.47 -3.95
N GLU A 84 -12.00 16.81 -4.11
CA GLU A 84 -11.89 15.37 -4.07
C GLU A 84 -11.78 14.84 -2.64
N GLN A 85 -12.54 13.77 -2.34
CA GLN A 85 -12.41 13.02 -1.10
C GLN A 85 -11.54 11.79 -1.32
N LEU A 86 -10.50 11.67 -0.51
CA LEU A 86 -9.55 10.57 -0.51
C LEU A 86 -9.57 9.84 0.83
N TYR A 87 -9.03 8.63 0.86
CA TYR A 87 -9.03 7.76 2.04
C TYR A 87 -7.61 7.38 2.42
N THR A 88 -7.28 7.47 3.71
CA THR A 88 -5.94 7.11 4.20
C THR A 88 -5.98 6.38 5.54
N ARG A 89 -4.96 5.56 5.77
CA ARG A 89 -4.65 4.97 7.09
C ARG A 89 -3.49 5.68 7.79
N ALA A 90 -2.77 6.55 7.09
CA ALA A 90 -1.78 7.41 7.71
C ALA A 90 -2.51 8.46 8.53
N GLY A 91 -2.22 8.53 9.83
CA GLY A 91 -2.79 9.54 10.73
C GLY A 91 -1.75 10.47 11.33
N ALA A 92 -0.63 10.65 10.64
CA ALA A 92 0.31 11.73 10.94
C ALA A 92 -0.28 13.05 10.42
N PHE A 93 -0.94 13.79 11.30
CA PHE A 93 -1.54 15.06 10.98
C PHE A 93 -0.85 16.20 11.74
N THR A 94 -0.91 17.40 11.17
CA THR A 94 -0.44 18.64 11.78
C THR A 94 -1.50 19.73 11.63
N ILE A 95 -1.35 20.82 12.38
CA ILE A 95 -2.21 21.99 12.26
C ILE A 95 -1.51 23.02 11.38
N ASP A 96 -2.17 23.46 10.32
CA ASP A 96 -1.64 24.53 9.45
C ASP A 96 -1.78 25.92 10.09
N SER A 97 -1.27 26.96 9.42
CA SER A 97 -1.37 28.35 9.90
C SER A 97 -2.81 28.87 10.00
N ASN A 98 -3.78 28.19 9.37
CA ASN A 98 -5.20 28.54 9.41
C ASN A 98 -5.95 27.76 10.49
N GLY A 99 -5.27 26.95 11.30
CA GLY A 99 -5.89 26.12 12.34
C GLY A 99 -6.56 24.85 11.81
N LYS A 100 -6.32 24.48 10.56
CA LYS A 100 -6.89 23.28 9.94
C LYS A 100 -5.98 22.08 10.17
N LEU A 101 -6.58 20.92 10.44
CA LEU A 101 -5.87 19.64 10.46
C LEU A 101 -5.52 19.22 9.02
N VAL A 102 -4.23 19.07 8.74
CA VAL A 102 -3.67 18.71 7.43
C VAL A 102 -2.72 17.52 7.58
N ASN A 103 -2.55 16.73 6.53
CA ASN A 103 -1.55 15.66 6.50
C ASN A 103 -0.21 16.20 5.97
N SER A 104 0.78 15.33 5.77
CA SER A 104 2.10 15.70 5.23
C SER A 104 2.08 16.32 3.83
N SER A 105 0.95 16.29 3.12
CA SER A 105 0.79 16.88 1.78
C SER A 105 0.17 18.29 1.81
N GLY A 106 -0.33 18.75 2.96
CA GLY A 106 -1.02 20.04 3.11
C GLY A 106 -2.53 19.99 2.86
#